data_AF-A0A6G1AFN7-F1
#
_entry.id   AF-A0A6G1AFN7-F1
#
_cell.length_a   1.000
_cell.length_b   1.000
_cell.length_c   1.000
_cell.angle_alpha   90.00
_cell.angle_beta   90.00
_cell.angle_gamma   90.00
#
_symmetry.space_group_name_H-M   'P 1'
#
loop_
_entity.id
_entity.type
_entity.pdbx_description
1 polymer ?
#
loop_
_entity_poly.entity_id
_entity_poly.type
_entity_poly.pdbx_seq_one_letter_code
_entity_poly.pdbx_strand_id
1 'polypeptide(L)'
;IKNEEVKLFLFAVNRILYMENPKDYTGKLLKIMSEFSRFARKNINLQKSVMFLYTNNELYGKIRYIGINLSTEAKDVYNENDKTLIKEIKEDTNKWKDIPCSWIERNKIVKISILPK
;
A
#
# COMPACT_ATOMS: atom_id res chain seq x y z
N ILE A 1 31.18 4.37 12.59
CA ILE A 1 29.90 3.64 12.54
C ILE A 1 28.88 4.61 11.95
N LYS A 2 28.27 4.32 10.80
CA LYS A 2 27.19 5.17 10.28
C LYS A 2 25.94 4.85 11.09
N ASN A 3 25.24 5.88 11.59
CA ASN A 3 23.93 5.68 12.23
C ASN A 3 22.93 5.32 11.14
N GLU A 4 22.50 4.06 11.10
CA GLU A 4 21.43 3.60 10.22
C GLU A 4 20.08 4.04 10.82
N GLU A 5 19.65 5.24 10.45
CA GLU A 5 18.36 5.81 10.84
C GLU A 5 17.22 5.09 10.09
N VAL A 6 16.29 4.47 10.83
CA VAL A 6 15.10 3.78 10.28
C VAL A 6 13.86 4.13 11.13
N LYS A 7 13.04 5.07 10.62
CA LYS A 7 11.83 5.64 11.26
C LYS A 7 10.72 4.60 11.51
N LEU A 8 9.61 4.88 12.25
CA LEU A 8 8.66 3.87 12.80
C LEU A 8 7.14 4.24 12.77
N PHE A 9 6.23 3.48 12.09
CA PHE A 9 4.74 3.65 12.20
C PHE A 9 3.89 2.37 12.52
N LEU A 10 3.21 2.31 13.67
CA LEU A 10 2.28 1.21 14.03
C LEU A 10 1.00 1.21 13.19
N PHE A 11 0.29 0.05 13.08
CA PHE A 11 -1.00 0.04 12.38
C PHE A 11 -2.13 -0.95 12.74
N ALA A 12 -3.34 -0.55 12.30
CA ALA A 12 -4.54 -1.35 12.11
C ALA A 12 -5.24 -0.98 10.76
N VAL A 13 -5.18 -1.87 9.73
CA VAL A 13 -5.76 -1.76 8.34
C VAL A 13 -4.94 -0.97 7.25
N ASN A 14 -3.62 -1.20 7.03
CA ASN A 14 -2.64 -0.47 6.16
C ASN A 14 -1.84 0.79 6.71
N ARG A 15 -0.66 0.60 7.34
CA ARG A 15 0.55 1.51 7.38
C ARG A 15 1.80 0.61 7.47
N ILE A 16 2.94 1.27 7.64
CA ILE A 16 4.30 0.80 7.51
C ILE A 16 5.04 0.98 8.84
N LEU A 17 5.27 -0.12 9.54
CA LEU A 17 6.26 -0.15 10.63
C LEU A 17 7.64 -0.48 10.04
N TYR A 18 8.66 -0.01 10.74
CA TYR A 18 9.77 0.81 10.23
C TYR A 18 10.59 0.93 11.58
N MET A 19 11.91 0.69 11.70
CA MET A 19 12.56 0.58 13.04
C MET A 19 14.10 0.61 13.02
N GLU A 20 14.75 1.52 13.79
CA GLU A 20 16.21 1.75 13.75
C GLU A 20 17.05 0.52 14.11
N ASN A 21 16.72 -0.12 15.24
CA ASN A 21 17.43 -1.32 15.71
C ASN A 21 16.44 -2.49 15.74
N PRO A 22 16.10 -3.08 14.57
CA PRO A 22 15.02 -4.07 14.47
C PRO A 22 15.34 -5.33 15.26
N LYS A 23 16.62 -5.72 15.35
CA LYS A 23 17.07 -6.88 16.14
C LYS A 23 16.73 -6.74 17.62
N ASP A 24 16.92 -5.55 18.20
CA ASP A 24 16.78 -5.33 19.64
C ASP A 24 15.33 -5.03 20.03
N TYR A 25 14.58 -4.35 19.15
CA TYR A 25 13.24 -3.86 19.47
C TYR A 25 12.08 -4.72 18.95
N THR A 26 12.29 -5.67 18.02
CA THR A 26 11.20 -6.52 17.49
C THR A 26 10.46 -7.29 18.60
N GLY A 27 11.17 -7.86 19.57
CA GLY A 27 10.53 -8.58 20.68
C GLY A 27 9.65 -7.68 21.56
N LYS A 28 10.15 -6.47 21.88
CA LYS A 28 9.42 -5.46 22.67
C LYS A 28 8.19 -4.95 21.91
N LEU A 29 8.33 -4.72 20.62
CA LEU A 29 7.25 -4.33 19.72
C LEU A 29 6.14 -5.39 19.68
N LEU A 30 6.48 -6.66 19.44
CA LEU A 30 5.49 -7.74 19.37
C LEU A 30 4.66 -7.83 20.66
N LYS A 31 5.29 -7.60 21.82
CA LYS A 31 4.60 -7.51 23.11
C LYS A 31 3.61 -6.34 23.15
N ILE A 32 4.04 -5.13 22.80
CA ILE A 32 3.18 -3.93 22.74
C ILE A 32 2.02 -4.13 21.74
N MET A 33 2.30 -4.69 20.57
CA MET A 33 1.30 -5.00 19.54
C MET A 33 0.27 -6.03 20.03
N SER A 34 0.70 -7.05 20.79
CA SER A 34 -0.21 -8.02 21.43
C SER A 34 -1.08 -7.38 22.53
N GLU A 35 -0.48 -6.55 23.40
CA GLU A 35 -1.20 -5.81 24.44
C GLU A 35 -2.23 -4.84 23.84
N PHE A 36 -1.85 -4.10 22.80
CA PHE A 36 -2.75 -3.23 22.04
C PHE A 36 -3.86 -4.00 21.33
N SER A 37 -3.55 -5.16 20.72
CA SER A 37 -4.55 -6.03 20.08
C SER A 37 -5.64 -6.46 21.07
N ARG A 38 -5.20 -6.90 22.26
CA ARG A 38 -6.07 -7.31 23.36
C ARG A 38 -6.94 -6.15 23.86
N PHE A 39 -6.35 -4.97 24.05
CA PHE A 39 -7.08 -3.77 24.49
C PHE A 39 -8.11 -3.29 23.46
N ALA A 40 -7.68 -3.12 22.20
CA ALA A 40 -8.51 -2.65 21.10
C ALA A 40 -9.52 -3.69 20.58
N ARG A 41 -9.47 -4.93 21.08
CA ARG A 41 -10.22 -6.10 20.58
C ARG A 41 -10.05 -6.30 19.06
N LYS A 42 -8.86 -6.00 18.54
CA LYS A 42 -8.50 -6.11 17.12
C LYS A 42 -7.35 -7.10 16.95
N ASN A 43 -7.55 -8.13 16.13
CA ASN A 43 -6.51 -9.11 15.84
C ASN A 43 -5.51 -8.54 14.83
N ILE A 44 -4.24 -8.43 15.23
CA ILE A 44 -3.13 -8.19 14.30
C ILE A 44 -2.85 -9.49 13.53
N ASN A 45 -2.93 -9.43 12.21
CA ASN A 45 -2.60 -10.55 11.35
C ASN A 45 -1.11 -10.50 10.96
N LEU A 46 -0.27 -11.23 11.72
CA LEU A 46 1.17 -11.31 11.47
C LEU A 46 1.50 -11.98 10.13
N GLN A 47 0.67 -12.92 9.63
CA GLN A 47 0.89 -13.56 8.32
C GLN A 47 0.71 -12.58 7.13
N LYS A 48 -0.10 -11.52 7.31
CA LYS A 48 -0.28 -10.44 6.32
C LYS A 48 0.68 -9.26 6.53
N SER A 49 1.52 -9.31 7.56
CA SER A 49 2.51 -8.27 7.84
C SER A 49 3.80 -8.55 7.08
N VAL A 50 4.35 -7.54 6.42
CA VAL A 50 5.61 -7.63 5.67
C VAL A 50 6.62 -6.67 6.29
N MET A 51 7.84 -7.14 6.51
CA MET A 51 8.97 -6.32 6.94
C MET A 51 9.88 -6.04 5.75
N PHE A 52 10.47 -4.84 5.70
CA PHE A 52 11.34 -4.40 4.63
C PHE A 52 12.41 -3.44 5.14
N LEU A 53 13.48 -3.29 4.36
CA LEU A 53 14.62 -2.46 4.70
C LEU A 53 14.53 -1.12 3.96
N TYR A 54 14.75 -0.03 4.71
CA TYR A 54 14.87 1.33 4.19
C TYR A 54 16.09 1.98 4.84
N THR A 55 17.13 2.29 4.06
CA THR A 55 18.38 2.93 4.54
C THR A 55 18.89 3.90 3.49
N ASN A 56 19.61 4.95 3.89
CA ASN A 56 20.19 5.95 2.95
C ASN A 56 19.16 6.57 1.96
N ASN A 57 17.89 6.68 2.37
CA ASN A 57 16.74 7.05 1.54
C ASN A 57 16.35 6.05 0.42
N GLU A 58 16.97 4.87 0.38
CA GLU A 58 16.66 3.79 -0.56
C GLU A 58 15.72 2.75 0.05
N LEU A 59 14.76 2.26 -0.75
CA LEU A 59 13.83 1.19 -0.40
C LEU A 59 14.28 -0.12 -1.03
N TYR A 60 14.61 -1.11 -0.20
CA TYR A 60 15.12 -2.40 -0.68
C TYR A 60 13.97 -3.35 -0.97
N GLY A 61 13.53 -3.38 -2.23
CA GLY A 61 12.48 -4.24 -2.76
C GLY A 61 11.23 -3.47 -3.22
N LYS A 62 10.33 -4.15 -3.95
CA LYS A 62 9.06 -3.56 -4.41
C LYS A 62 7.96 -3.79 -3.38
N ILE A 63 7.31 -2.72 -2.95
CA ILE A 63 6.32 -2.75 -1.87
C ILE A 63 5.04 -2.10 -2.35
N ARG A 64 3.94 -2.85 -2.32
CA ARG A 64 2.61 -2.32 -2.63
C ARG A 64 1.86 -1.99 -1.35
N TYR A 65 1.39 -0.75 -1.27
CA TYR A 65 0.69 -0.18 -0.13
C TYR A 65 -0.60 0.48 -0.62
N ILE A 66 -1.76 -0.05 -0.19
CA ILE A 66 -3.09 0.42 -0.62
C ILE A 66 -3.21 0.49 -2.17
N GLY A 67 -2.67 -0.51 -2.85
CA GLY A 67 -2.64 -0.57 -4.33
C GLY A 67 -1.46 0.15 -4.99
N ILE A 68 -0.79 1.06 -4.28
CA ILE A 68 0.29 1.91 -4.80
C ILE A 68 1.66 1.26 -4.50
N ASN A 69 2.48 1.05 -5.51
CA ASN A 69 3.90 0.72 -5.36
C ASN A 69 4.63 1.94 -4.76
N LEU A 70 5.26 1.74 -3.60
CA LEU A 70 6.08 2.74 -2.94
C LEU A 70 7.40 2.92 -3.70
N SER A 71 7.77 4.16 -3.98
CA SER A 71 9.06 4.53 -4.56
C SER A 71 9.73 5.60 -3.69
N THR A 72 11.05 5.68 -3.79
CA THR A 72 11.89 6.61 -3.00
C THR A 72 11.83 8.04 -3.55
N GLU A 73 11.63 8.17 -4.85
CA GLU A 73 11.47 9.45 -5.54
C GLU A 73 10.01 9.68 -5.94
N ALA A 74 9.50 10.88 -5.66
CA ALA A 74 8.11 11.25 -5.98
C ALA A 74 7.79 11.16 -7.48
N LYS A 75 8.78 11.38 -8.36
CA LYS A 75 8.65 11.25 -9.81
C LYS A 75 8.34 9.81 -10.24
N ASP A 76 8.86 8.82 -9.50
CA ASP A 76 8.77 7.41 -9.86
C ASP A 76 7.52 6.75 -9.29
N VAL A 77 6.94 7.30 -8.21
CA VAL A 77 5.58 6.95 -7.77
C VAL A 77 4.57 7.12 -8.93
N TYR A 78 4.63 8.23 -9.67
CA TYR A 78 3.77 8.43 -10.85
C TYR A 78 4.06 7.41 -11.97
N ASN A 79 5.35 7.14 -12.24
CA ASN A 79 5.75 6.23 -13.30
C ASN A 79 5.36 4.76 -13.03
N GLU A 80 5.48 4.30 -11.79
CA GLU A 80 5.22 2.92 -11.39
C GLU A 80 3.73 2.61 -11.21
N ASN A 81 2.90 3.63 -10.93
CA ASN A 81 1.50 3.47 -10.58
C ASN A 81 0.57 4.04 -11.65
N ASP A 82 0.60 5.35 -11.87
CA ASP A 82 -0.42 6.04 -12.67
C ASP A 82 -0.33 5.66 -14.15
N LYS A 83 0.87 5.45 -14.70
CA LYS A 83 1.03 4.93 -16.07
C LYS A 83 0.39 3.55 -16.25
N THR A 84 0.52 2.68 -15.24
CA THR A 84 -0.09 1.33 -15.25
C THR A 84 -1.61 1.43 -15.14
N LEU A 85 -2.10 2.20 -14.18
CA LEU A 85 -3.53 2.42 -13.96
C LEU A 85 -4.23 3.05 -15.18
N ILE A 86 -3.61 4.03 -15.83
CA ILE A 86 -4.11 4.64 -17.07
C ILE A 86 -4.18 3.62 -18.22
N LYS A 87 -3.26 2.65 -18.28
CA LYS A 87 -3.30 1.56 -19.27
C LYS A 87 -4.46 0.60 -18.99
N GLU A 88 -4.64 0.18 -17.74
CA GLU A 88 -5.75 -0.68 -17.30
C GLU A 88 -7.11 -0.02 -17.59
N ILE A 89 -7.29 1.26 -17.22
CA ILE A 89 -8.51 2.04 -17.53
C ILE A 89 -8.79 2.10 -19.03
N LYS A 90 -7.78 2.28 -19.88
CA LYS A 90 -7.94 2.26 -21.35
C LYS A 90 -8.36 0.89 -21.86
N GLU A 91 -7.74 -0.18 -21.36
CA GLU A 91 -8.07 -1.56 -21.74
C GLU A 91 -9.52 -1.93 -21.34
N ASP A 92 -9.95 -1.56 -20.14
CA ASP A 92 -11.32 -1.82 -19.68
C ASP A 92 -12.35 -0.93 -20.40
N THR A 93 -12.03 0.34 -20.68
CA THR A 93 -12.88 1.21 -21.51
C THR A 93 -13.07 0.63 -22.92
N ASN A 94 -12.02 0.05 -23.51
CA ASN A 94 -12.11 -0.63 -24.80
C ASN A 94 -13.03 -1.86 -24.73
N LYS A 95 -12.88 -2.72 -23.70
CA LYS A 95 -13.79 -3.88 -23.49
C LYS A 95 -15.25 -3.44 -23.31
N TRP A 96 -15.49 -2.33 -22.61
CA TRP A 96 -16.84 -1.79 -22.40
C TRP A 96 -17.44 -1.13 -23.63
N LYS A 97 -16.64 -0.80 -24.65
CA LYS A 97 -17.14 -0.31 -25.95
C LYS A 97 -17.99 -1.37 -26.65
N ASP A 98 -17.65 -2.64 -26.51
CA ASP A 98 -18.30 -3.74 -27.22
C ASP A 98 -19.52 -4.32 -26.47
N ILE A 99 -19.78 -3.87 -25.23
CA ILE A 99 -20.97 -4.29 -24.46
C ILE A 99 -22.24 -3.70 -25.10
N PRO A 100 -23.27 -4.52 -25.44
CA PRO A 100 -24.53 -4.03 -26.01
C PRO A 100 -25.40 -3.37 -24.93
N CYS A 101 -25.16 -2.09 -24.69
CA CYS A 101 -25.91 -1.25 -23.74
C CYS A 101 -26.02 0.20 -24.23
N SER A 102 -27.04 0.91 -23.74
CA SER A 102 -27.31 2.30 -24.10
C SER A 102 -26.26 3.27 -23.54
N TRP A 103 -26.18 4.48 -24.10
CA TRP A 103 -25.28 5.52 -23.58
C TRP A 103 -25.56 5.85 -22.10
N ILE A 104 -26.82 5.89 -21.69
CA ILE A 104 -27.20 6.21 -20.31
C ILE A 104 -26.67 5.12 -19.34
N GLU A 105 -26.74 3.85 -19.73
CA GLU A 105 -26.21 2.73 -18.94
C GLU A 105 -24.69 2.74 -18.90
N ARG A 106 -24.01 3.00 -20.03
CA ARG A 106 -22.54 3.17 -20.07
C ARG A 106 -22.06 4.28 -19.15
N ASN A 107 -22.75 5.43 -19.11
CA ASN A 107 -22.41 6.52 -18.21
C ASN A 107 -22.54 6.11 -16.74
N LYS A 108 -23.60 5.37 -16.38
CA LYS A 108 -23.78 4.81 -15.02
C LYS A 108 -22.68 3.81 -14.66
N ILE A 109 -22.32 2.90 -15.58
CA ILE A 109 -21.24 1.92 -15.37
C ILE A 109 -19.92 2.64 -15.11
N VAL A 110 -19.52 3.59 -15.97
CA VAL A 110 -18.29 4.39 -15.79
C VAL A 110 -18.27 5.12 -14.43
N LYS A 111 -19.40 5.74 -14.03
CA LYS A 111 -19.52 6.42 -12.73
C LYS A 111 -19.39 5.46 -11.53
N ILE A 112 -19.86 4.23 -11.63
CA ILE A 112 -19.80 3.24 -10.53
C ILE A 112 -18.43 2.54 -10.48
N SER A 113 -17.80 2.30 -11.63
CA SER A 113 -16.58 1.49 -11.74
C SER A 113 -15.28 2.28 -11.64
N ILE A 114 -15.25 3.57 -12.04
CA ILE A 114 -14.01 4.36 -12.12
C ILE A 114 -13.98 5.50 -11.09
N LEU A 115 -15.10 6.18 -10.84
CA LEU A 115 -15.11 7.33 -9.93
C LEU A 115 -15.14 6.90 -8.46
N PRO A 116 -14.49 7.65 -7.56
CA PRO A 116 -14.70 7.48 -6.12
C PRO A 116 -16.17 7.65 -5.72
N LYS A 117 -16.58 6.98 -4.65
CA LYS A 117 -17.89 7.15 -4.01
C LYS A 117 -17.86 8.26 -2.97
#